data_AF-A0AAJ1KFH7-F1
#
_entry.id   AF-A0AAJ1KFH7-F1
#
_cell.length_a   1.000
_cell.length_b   1.000
_cell.length_c   1.000
_cell.angle_alpha   90.00
_cell.angle_beta   90.00
_cell.angle_gamma   90.00
#
_symmetry.space_group_name_H-M   'P 1'
#
loop_
_entity.id
_entity.type
_entity.pdbx_description
1 polymer ?
#
loop_
_entity_poly.entity_id
_entity_poly.type
_entity_poly.pdbx_seq_one_letter_code
_entity_poly.pdbx_strand_id
1 'polypeptide(L)'
;MSSLPEFELQEMESRAAAACPGPWKSWDEGRDFDGGSNFIQTGNGAERGEDIERSGATVAEQDFIAAARQDVPRLVAEVRRLRALLNQTG
;
A
#
# COMPACT_ATOMS: atom_id res chain seq x y z
N MET A 1 7.84 4.57 23.80
CA MET A 1 6.83 4.89 22.77
C MET A 1 5.50 4.35 23.24
N SER A 2 4.44 5.16 23.18
CA SER A 2 3.07 4.74 23.56
C SER A 2 2.55 3.67 22.58
N SER A 3 1.66 2.78 23.03
CA SER A 3 0.96 1.85 22.13
C SER A 3 0.02 2.63 21.21
N LEU A 4 0.06 2.35 19.90
CA LEU A 4 -0.88 2.91 18.92
C LEU A 4 -2.34 2.61 19.32
N PRO A 5 -3.22 3.58 19.56
CA PRO A 5 -4.60 3.29 19.91
C PRO A 5 -5.37 2.65 18.72
N GLU A 6 -6.45 1.91 19.01
CA GLU A 6 -7.23 1.22 17.98
C GLU A 6 -7.81 2.17 16.92
N PHE A 7 -8.19 3.39 17.32
CA PHE A 7 -8.72 4.37 16.36
C PHE A 7 -7.67 4.78 15.31
N GLU A 8 -6.38 4.88 15.67
CA GLU A 8 -5.32 5.18 14.71
C GLU A 8 -5.13 4.05 13.69
N LEU A 9 -5.23 2.79 14.13
CA LEU A 9 -5.21 1.62 13.24
C LEU A 9 -6.39 1.64 12.27
N GLN A 10 -7.58 1.99 12.78
CA GLN A 10 -8.78 2.13 11.95
C GLN A 10 -8.66 3.24 10.91
N GLU A 11 -8.02 4.36 11.26
CA GLU A 11 -7.77 5.44 10.31
C GLU A 11 -6.78 5.02 9.21
N MET A 12 -5.73 4.25 9.54
CA MET A 12 -4.79 3.72 8.55
C MET A 12 -5.49 2.80 7.55
N GLU A 13 -6.33 1.88 8.05
CA GLU A 13 -7.13 1.01 7.18
C GLU A 13 -8.13 1.80 6.33
N SER A 14 -8.80 2.80 6.91
CA SER A 14 -9.76 3.63 6.17
C SER A 14 -9.09 4.36 5.00
N ARG A 15 -7.88 4.91 5.22
CA ARG A 15 -7.09 5.55 4.16
C ARG A 15 -6.69 4.54 3.07
N ALA A 16 -6.27 3.34 3.46
CA ALA A 16 -5.89 2.30 2.52
C ALA A 16 -7.09 1.75 1.71
N ALA A 17 -8.28 1.67 2.33
CA ALA A 17 -9.52 1.24 1.69
C ALA A 17 -10.10 2.29 0.74
N ALA A 18 -9.89 3.58 1.01
CA ALA A 18 -10.32 4.69 0.15
C ALA A 18 -9.45 4.85 -1.11
N ALA A 19 -8.26 4.24 -1.14
CA ALA A 19 -7.39 4.24 -2.31
C ALA A 19 -7.89 3.29 -3.42
N CYS A 20 -7.41 3.48 -4.66
CA CYS A 20 -7.72 2.60 -5.78
C CYS A 20 -7.48 1.12 -5.44
N PRO A 21 -8.22 0.18 -6.08
CA PRO A 21 -8.06 -1.25 -5.86
C PRO A 21 -6.60 -1.70 -5.97
N GLY A 22 -6.20 -2.60 -5.07
CA GLY A 22 -4.93 -3.31 -5.16
C GLY A 22 -5.04 -4.54 -6.08
N PRO A 23 -3.92 -5.18 -6.43
CA PRO A 23 -2.55 -4.80 -6.05
C PRO A 23 -2.08 -3.57 -6.81
N TRP A 24 -1.20 -2.78 -6.19
CA TRP A 24 -0.45 -1.75 -6.90
C TRP A 24 0.89 -2.29 -7.35
N LYS A 25 1.29 -1.94 -8.58
CA LYS A 25 2.60 -2.31 -9.13
C LYS A 25 3.27 -1.07 -9.74
N SER A 26 4.49 -0.80 -9.30
CA SER A 26 5.35 0.22 -9.89
C SER A 26 5.92 -0.31 -11.21
N TRP A 27 5.79 0.50 -12.27
CA TRP A 27 6.36 0.27 -13.58
C TRP A 27 7.28 1.44 -13.92
N ASP A 28 8.54 1.13 -14.23
CA ASP A 28 9.59 2.11 -14.54
C ASP A 28 10.16 1.86 -15.94
N GLU A 29 10.22 2.92 -16.74
CA GLU A 29 10.79 2.89 -18.09
C GLU A 29 12.30 2.64 -18.02
N GLY A 30 12.79 1.70 -18.82
CA GLY A 30 14.19 1.25 -18.81
C GLY A 30 14.50 0.17 -17.78
N ARG A 31 13.65 -0.03 -16.77
CA ARG A 31 13.71 -1.17 -15.84
C ARG A 31 12.74 -2.28 -16.23
N ASP A 32 11.48 -1.92 -16.46
CA ASP A 32 10.39 -2.88 -16.60
C ASP A 32 9.81 -2.94 -18.02
N PHE A 33 9.95 -1.85 -18.79
CA PHE A 33 9.49 -1.73 -20.19
C PHE A 33 10.25 -0.64 -20.93
N ASP A 34 10.14 -0.63 -22.26
CA ASP A 34 10.76 0.38 -23.12
C ASP A 34 9.70 1.31 -23.73
N GLY A 35 9.84 2.62 -23.55
CA GLY A 35 8.97 3.64 -24.12
C GLY A 35 7.77 3.99 -23.26
N GLY A 36 7.70 5.22 -22.75
CA GLY A 36 6.54 5.78 -22.04
C GLY A 36 6.91 6.65 -20.84
N SER A 37 5.97 6.89 -19.94
CA SER A 37 6.23 7.50 -18.62
C SER A 37 6.17 6.44 -17.53
N ASN A 38 6.85 6.68 -16.41
CA ASN A 38 6.74 5.83 -15.22
C ASN A 38 5.36 5.96 -14.58
N PHE A 39 4.80 4.84 -14.09
CA PHE A 39 3.48 4.83 -13.49
C PHE A 39 3.31 3.71 -12.45
N ILE A 40 2.31 3.88 -11.58
CA ILE A 40 1.82 2.82 -10.70
C ILE A 40 0.53 2.27 -11.31
N GLN A 41 0.54 1.00 -11.70
CA GLN A 41 -0.67 0.28 -12.07
C GLN A 41 -1.50 0.00 -10.83
N THR A 42 -2.80 0.30 -10.90
CA THR A 42 -3.76 -0.02 -9.83
C THR A 42 -4.65 -1.20 -10.24
N GLY A 43 -4.74 -2.21 -9.38
CA GLY A 43 -5.53 -3.41 -9.64
C GLY A 43 -4.97 -4.30 -10.75
N ASN A 44 -5.73 -5.35 -11.09
CA ASN A 44 -5.44 -6.26 -12.18
C ASN A 44 -6.72 -6.84 -12.79
N GLY A 45 -6.63 -7.37 -14.02
CA GLY A 45 -7.75 -8.02 -14.68
C GLY A 45 -8.99 -7.13 -14.75
N ALA A 46 -10.15 -7.67 -14.34
CA ALA A 46 -11.41 -6.95 -14.30
C ALA A 46 -11.46 -5.82 -13.26
N GLU A 47 -10.58 -5.86 -12.26
CA GLU A 47 -10.48 -4.88 -11.18
C GLU A 47 -9.36 -3.84 -11.45
N ARG A 48 -8.80 -3.82 -12.67
CA ARG A 48 -7.77 -2.85 -13.06
C ARG A 48 -8.38 -1.44 -13.09
N GLY A 49 -7.80 -0.52 -12.33
CA GLY A 49 -8.14 0.89 -12.32
C GLY A 49 -7.28 1.72 -13.27
N GLU A 50 -7.39 3.04 -13.15
CA GLU A 50 -6.50 3.99 -13.82
C GLU A 50 -5.09 3.91 -13.24
N ASP A 51 -4.10 4.18 -14.10
CA ASP A 51 -2.70 4.24 -13.70
C ASP A 51 -2.44 5.58 -12.97
N ILE A 52 -1.65 5.53 -11.89
CA ILE A 52 -1.21 6.73 -11.18
C ILE A 52 0.11 7.16 -11.78
N GLU A 53 0.07 8.19 -12.64
CA GLU A 53 1.28 8.83 -13.14
C GLU A 53 1.89 9.75 -12.07
N ARG A 54 3.21 9.75 -11.97
CA ARG A 54 3.94 10.62 -11.04
C ARG A 54 4.99 11.42 -11.79
N SER A 55 4.98 12.73 -11.53
CA SER A 55 6.05 13.63 -11.95
C SER A 55 6.92 13.99 -10.76
N GLY A 56 8.24 13.86 -10.91
CA GLY A 56 9.23 14.30 -9.92
C GLY A 56 9.50 13.33 -8.77
N ALA A 57 8.88 12.16 -8.74
CA ALA A 57 9.25 11.09 -7.81
C ALA A 57 10.42 10.29 -8.39
N THR A 58 11.36 9.88 -7.54
CA THR A 58 12.35 8.86 -7.84
C THR A 58 11.69 7.49 -7.97
N VAL A 59 12.37 6.56 -8.64
CA VAL A 59 11.94 5.15 -8.75
C VAL A 59 11.68 4.54 -7.35
N ALA A 60 12.57 4.82 -6.39
CA ALA A 60 12.43 4.31 -5.03
C ALA A 60 11.19 4.85 -4.30
N GLU A 61 10.83 6.12 -4.51
CA GLU A 61 9.60 6.70 -3.96
C GLU A 61 8.35 6.09 -4.61
N GLN A 62 8.39 5.87 -5.93
CA GLN A 62 7.29 5.19 -6.64
C GLN A 62 7.10 3.75 -6.13
N ASP A 63 8.19 3.01 -5.97
CA ASP A 63 8.17 1.65 -5.44
C ASP A 63 7.63 1.62 -4.00
N PHE A 64 8.06 2.57 -3.15
CA PHE A 64 7.55 2.70 -1.79
C PHE A 64 6.04 2.98 -1.75
N ILE A 65 5.55 3.91 -2.58
CA ILE A 65 4.12 4.23 -2.67
C ILE A 65 3.33 3.01 -3.15
N ALA A 66 3.81 2.30 -4.18
CA ALA A 66 3.17 1.10 -4.68
C ALA A 66 3.08 0.02 -3.59
N ALA A 67 4.18 -0.28 -2.89
CA ALA A 67 4.23 -1.30 -1.84
C ALA A 67 3.32 -0.96 -0.64
N ALA A 68 3.23 0.32 -0.26
CA ALA A 68 2.43 0.75 0.88
C ALA A 68 0.95 0.36 0.76
N ARG A 69 0.40 0.24 -0.45
CA ARG A 69 -0.99 -0.17 -0.68
C ARG A 69 -1.29 -1.57 -0.12
N GLN A 70 -0.33 -2.48 -0.17
CA GLN A 70 -0.44 -3.85 0.34
C GLN A 70 0.12 -3.95 1.77
N ASP A 71 1.23 -3.25 2.05
CA ASP A 71 1.91 -3.37 3.33
C ASP A 71 1.12 -2.75 4.48
N VAL A 72 0.48 -1.59 4.30
CA VAL A 72 -0.26 -0.92 5.39
C VAL A 72 -1.41 -1.79 5.92
N PRO A 73 -2.34 -2.31 5.10
CA PRO A 73 -3.38 -3.21 5.61
C PRO A 73 -2.81 -4.46 6.29
N ARG A 74 -1.73 -5.04 5.74
CA ARG A 74 -1.09 -6.23 6.30
C ARG A 74 -0.47 -5.96 7.68
N LEU A 75 0.17 -4.80 7.84
CA LEU A 75 0.77 -4.38 9.11
C LEU A 75 -0.31 -4.10 10.16
N VAL A 76 -1.41 -3.43 9.79
CA VAL A 76 -2.53 -3.21 10.72
C VAL A 76 -3.14 -4.54 11.20
N ALA A 77 -3.37 -5.47 10.27
CA ALA A 77 -3.87 -6.80 10.60
C ALA A 77 -2.91 -7.53 11.56
N GLU A 78 -1.61 -7.43 11.33
CA GLU A 78 -0.60 -8.06 12.18
C GLU A 78 -0.57 -7.45 13.60
N VAL A 79 -0.68 -6.12 13.73
CA VAL A 79 -0.77 -5.47 15.04
C VAL A 79 -2.00 -5.97 15.82
N ARG A 80 -3.17 -6.06 15.17
CA ARG A 80 -4.39 -6.58 15.79
C ARG A 80 -4.25 -8.04 16.21
N ARG A 81 -3.64 -8.87 15.36
CA ARG A 81 -3.35 -10.28 15.66
C ARG A 81 -2.45 -10.42 16.90
N LEU A 82 -1.37 -9.65 16.97
CA LEU A 82 -0.45 -9.67 18.10
C LEU A 82 -1.13 -9.20 19.40
N ARG A 83 -1.98 -8.17 19.35
CA ARG A 83 -2.77 -7.73 20.51
C ARG A 83 -3.73 -8.81 21.00
N ALA A 84 -4.41 -9.49 20.09
CA ALA A 84 -5.32 -10.57 20.45
C ALA A 84 -4.57 -11.70 21.17
N LEU A 85 -3.36 -12.06 20.73
CA LEU A 85 -2.54 -13.07 21.40
C LEU A 85 -2.06 -12.64 22.79
N LEU A 86 -1.62 -11.38 22.93
CA LEU A 86 -1.18 -10.84 24.22
C LEU A 86 -2.34 -10.82 25.23
N ASN A 87 -3.55 -10.47 24.80
CA ASN A 87 -4.74 -10.47 25.66
C ASN A 87 -5.25 -11.88 26.02
N GLN A 88 -4.81 -12.93 25.32
CA GLN A 88 -5.13 -14.33 25.64
C GLN A 88 -4.13 -14.96 26.61
N THR A 89 -2.95 -14.34 26.77
CA THR A 89 -1.83 -14.88 27.56
C THR A 89 -1.68 -14.18 28.92
N GLY A 90 -2.45 -13.12 29.18
CA GLY A 90 -2.53 -12.41 30.46
C GLY A 90 -3.82 -12.71 31.19
#